data_AF-A0A1U7YFC3-F1
#
_entry.id   AF-A0A1U7YFC3-F1
#
_cell.length_a   1.000
_cell.length_b   1.000
_cell.length_c   1.000
_cell.angle_alpha   90.00
_cell.angle_beta   90.00
_cell.angle_gamma   90.00
#
_symmetry.space_group_name_H-M   'P 1'
#
loop_
_entity.id
_entity.type
_entity.pdbx_description
1 polymer ?
#
loop_
_entity_poly.entity_id
_entity_poly.type
_entity_poly.pdbx_seq_one_letter_code
_entity_poly.pdbx_strand_id
1 'polypeptide(L)'
;MRSMSIPKEPEQVMKRRDGSVLGKKTILKSDHFPGCQNRRLSPHIDGAPNYRKAGSSHVHGVAIPTVEGIQNVLDHIGAQLSGKKTHFLWINLREEPVIVLH
;
A
#
# COMPACT_ATOMS: atom_id res chain seq x y z
N MET A 1 31.18 -0.07 -6.84
CA MET A 1 30.98 -0.93 -8.03
C MET A 1 29.55 -1.46 -7.99
N ARG A 2 28.70 -1.12 -8.97
CA ARG A 2 27.34 -1.69 -9.06
C ARG A 2 27.44 -3.12 -9.55
N SER A 3 26.98 -4.08 -8.75
CA SER A 3 26.80 -5.47 -9.18
C SER A 3 25.74 -5.49 -10.29
N MET A 4 26.15 -5.75 -11.53
CA MET A 4 25.22 -6.02 -12.61
C MET A 4 24.77 -7.47 -12.49
N SER A 5 23.48 -7.68 -12.30
CA SER A 5 22.86 -9.00 -12.30
C SER A 5 23.02 -9.65 -13.67
N ILE A 6 23.70 -10.79 -13.74
CA ILE A 6 23.81 -11.62 -14.95
C ILE A 6 22.38 -12.12 -15.29
N PRO A 7 21.90 -11.94 -16.54
CA PRO A 7 20.62 -12.51 -16.95
C PRO A 7 20.68 -14.04 -16.79
N LYS A 8 19.74 -14.60 -16.02
CA LYS A 8 19.64 -16.06 -15.84
C LYS A 8 18.79 -16.65 -16.96
N GLU A 9 19.17 -17.82 -17.45
CA GLU A 9 18.36 -18.55 -18.42
C GLU A 9 16.95 -18.83 -17.87
N PRO A 10 15.88 -18.70 -18.67
CA PRO A 10 14.49 -18.81 -18.20
C PRO A 10 14.21 -20.09 -17.42
N GLU A 11 14.80 -21.21 -17.84
CA GLU A 11 14.65 -22.52 -17.21
C GLU A 11 15.26 -22.57 -15.80
N GLN A 12 16.38 -21.86 -15.58
CA GLN A 12 17.01 -21.77 -14.27
C GLN A 12 16.18 -20.92 -13.31
N VAL A 13 15.55 -19.86 -13.81
CA VAL A 13 14.59 -19.05 -13.04
C VAL A 13 13.36 -19.87 -12.68
N MET A 14 12.83 -20.65 -13.62
CA MET A 14 11.67 -21.52 -13.40
C MET A 14 11.94 -22.65 -12.41
N LYS A 15 13.16 -23.21 -12.37
CA LYS A 15 13.53 -24.28 -11.42
C LYS A 15 13.78 -23.76 -10.01
N ARG A 16 14.18 -22.50 -9.85
CA ARG A 16 14.55 -21.91 -8.55
C ARG A 16 13.49 -21.02 -7.95
N ARG A 17 12.49 -20.59 -8.71
CA ARG A 17 11.38 -19.80 -8.19
C ARG A 17 10.57 -20.66 -7.21
N ASP A 18 10.22 -20.04 -6.09
CA ASP A 18 9.23 -20.57 -5.15
C ASP A 18 7.95 -19.75 -5.28
N GLY A 19 6.80 -20.35 -4.97
CA GLY A 19 5.49 -19.71 -5.10
C GLY A 19 4.79 -19.88 -6.45
N SER A 20 3.56 -19.37 -6.51
CA SER A 20 2.67 -19.51 -7.66
C SER A 20 3.02 -18.53 -8.79
N VAL A 21 2.97 -19.02 -10.04
CA VAL A 21 3.04 -18.15 -11.21
C VAL A 21 1.65 -17.74 -11.63
N LEU A 22 1.49 -16.47 -11.94
CA LEU A 22 0.29 -15.90 -12.54
C LEU A 22 -0.03 -16.63 -13.85
N GLY A 23 -1.11 -17.41 -13.83
CA GLY A 23 -1.57 -18.18 -14.98
C GLY A 23 -2.22 -17.31 -16.05
N LYS A 24 -2.63 -17.94 -17.17
CA LYS A 24 -3.41 -17.26 -18.21
C LYS A 24 -4.66 -16.61 -17.60
N LYS A 25 -5.03 -15.43 -18.09
CA LYS A 25 -6.17 -14.61 -17.60
C LYS A 25 -5.98 -14.03 -16.19
N THR A 26 -4.74 -13.89 -15.72
CA THR A 26 -4.43 -13.11 -14.51
C THR A 26 -3.60 -11.88 -14.87
N ILE A 27 -3.74 -10.80 -14.10
CA ILE A 27 -3.00 -9.54 -14.30
C ILE A 27 -2.31 -9.22 -12.97
N LEU A 28 -0.99 -9.00 -13.02
CA LEU A 28 -0.29 -8.32 -11.94
C LEU A 28 -0.40 -6.82 -12.17
N LYS A 29 -0.87 -6.10 -11.15
CA LYS A 29 -0.89 -4.65 -11.17
C LYS A 29 -0.08 -4.13 -9.99
N SER A 30 0.76 -3.13 -10.24
CA SER A 30 1.33 -2.35 -9.14
C SER A 30 0.21 -1.56 -8.48
N ASP A 31 0.05 -1.79 -7.19
CA ASP A 31 -1.13 -1.31 -6.51
C ASP A 31 -1.07 0.20 -6.26
N HIS A 32 0.06 0.65 -5.73
CA HIS A 32 0.30 2.07 -5.57
C HIS A 32 0.48 2.71 -6.95
N PHE A 33 -0.32 3.74 -7.24
CA PHE A 33 -0.21 4.52 -8.48
C PHE A 33 0.30 5.94 -8.18
N PRO A 34 1.62 6.17 -8.31
CA PRO A 34 2.20 7.49 -8.14
C PRO A 34 1.55 8.48 -9.12
N GLY A 35 1.15 9.65 -8.63
CA GLY A 35 0.58 10.72 -9.47
C GLY A 35 -0.95 10.75 -9.55
N CYS A 36 -1.69 9.72 -9.12
CA CYS A 36 -3.16 9.80 -8.94
C CYS A 36 -3.59 10.48 -7.64
N GLN A 37 -2.86 11.53 -7.25
CA GLN A 37 -3.17 12.32 -6.07
C GLN A 37 -3.95 13.56 -6.49
N ASN A 38 -5.12 13.75 -5.89
CA ASN A 38 -5.86 14.99 -6.01
C ASN A 38 -5.19 16.05 -5.15
N ARG A 39 -4.38 16.90 -5.78
CA ARG A 39 -3.64 18.00 -5.14
C ARG A 39 -4.52 19.08 -4.50
N ARG A 40 -5.84 19.03 -4.70
CA ARG A 40 -6.81 19.94 -4.06
C ARG A 40 -7.29 19.45 -2.70
N LEU A 41 -6.99 18.20 -2.33
CA LEU A 41 -7.35 17.66 -1.02
C LEU A 41 -6.29 18.06 0.00
N SER A 42 -6.76 18.47 1.17
CA SER A 42 -5.92 18.72 2.33
C SER A 42 -6.51 18.00 3.55
N PRO A 43 -5.70 17.38 4.42
CA PRO A 43 -4.23 17.37 4.41
C PRO A 43 -3.62 16.41 3.39
N HIS A 44 -2.37 16.69 3.01
CA HIS A 44 -1.53 15.74 2.27
C HIS A 44 -0.76 14.90 3.28
N ILE A 45 -0.81 13.57 3.13
CA ILE A 45 -0.08 12.62 3.97
C ILE A 45 0.81 11.79 3.04
N ASP A 46 2.11 11.81 3.29
CA ASP A 46 3.08 11.09 2.46
C ASP A 46 2.80 9.59 2.49
N GLY A 47 2.79 8.97 1.30
CA GLY A 47 2.45 7.56 1.13
C GLY A 47 0.97 7.23 1.29
N ALA A 48 0.10 8.18 1.67
CA ALA A 48 -1.34 7.96 1.87
C ALA A 48 -2.18 8.89 0.96
N PRO A 49 -2.26 8.56 -0.34
CA PRO A 49 -2.89 9.42 -1.34
C PRO A 49 -4.38 9.66 -1.03
N ASN A 50 -4.88 10.85 -1.35
CA ASN A 50 -6.30 11.22 -1.26
C ASN A 50 -6.92 11.00 0.15
N TYR A 51 -6.14 11.25 1.19
CA TYR A 51 -6.63 11.24 2.57
C TYR A 51 -7.83 12.19 2.75
N ARG A 52 -8.80 11.75 3.54
CA ARG A 52 -10.00 12.49 3.91
C ARG A 52 -10.56 12.02 5.25
N LYS A 53 -11.20 12.96 5.96
CA LYS A 53 -11.98 12.69 7.17
C LYS A 53 -13.46 12.97 6.90
N ALA A 54 -14.34 12.07 7.33
CA ALA A 54 -15.78 12.23 7.17
C ALA A 54 -16.35 13.15 8.25
N GLY A 55 -16.41 14.46 7.95
CA GLY A 55 -17.00 15.46 8.84
C GLY A 55 -16.38 15.45 10.24
N SER A 56 -17.23 15.42 11.27
CA SER A 56 -16.82 15.35 12.68
C SER A 56 -16.59 13.93 13.20
N SER A 57 -16.85 12.89 12.39
CA SER A 57 -16.73 11.49 12.81
C SER A 57 -15.27 11.01 12.90
N HIS A 58 -15.05 9.86 13.54
CA HIS A 58 -13.76 9.15 13.56
C HIS A 58 -13.55 8.23 12.35
N VAL A 59 -14.23 8.53 11.24
CA VAL A 59 -14.10 7.78 9.99
C VAL A 59 -13.14 8.51 9.07
N HIS A 60 -12.10 7.81 8.66
CA HIS A 60 -11.02 8.29 7.80
C HIS A 60 -10.93 7.40 6.57
N GLY A 61 -10.59 7.98 5.42
CA GLY A 61 -10.43 7.26 4.18
C GLY A 61 -9.19 7.72 3.43
N VAL A 62 -8.53 6.80 2.76
CA VAL A 62 -7.38 7.05 1.88
C VAL A 62 -7.54 6.22 0.61
N ALA A 63 -6.88 6.62 -0.47
CA ALA A 63 -6.62 5.72 -1.59
C ALA A 63 -5.48 4.74 -1.20
N ILE A 64 -5.00 3.95 -2.16
CA ILE A 64 -4.06 2.83 -1.96
C ILE A 64 -2.75 3.33 -1.29
N PRO A 65 -2.58 3.13 0.03
CA PRO A 65 -1.44 3.67 0.74
C PRO A 65 -0.25 2.70 0.71
N THR A 66 0.94 3.24 0.87
CA THR A 66 2.12 2.43 1.19
C THR A 66 2.10 2.01 2.66
N VAL A 67 2.97 1.06 3.05
CA VAL A 67 3.13 0.67 4.46
C VAL A 67 3.51 1.86 5.34
N GLU A 68 4.40 2.73 4.86
CA GLU A 68 4.76 3.99 5.52
C GLU A 68 3.58 4.97 5.56
N GLY A 69 2.79 5.03 4.49
CA GLY A 69 1.57 5.85 4.45
C GLY A 69 0.54 5.48 5.51
N ILE A 70 0.37 4.18 5.79
CA ILE A 70 -0.51 3.72 6.88
C ILE A 70 -0.01 4.25 8.23
N GLN A 71 1.30 4.17 8.49
CA GLN A 71 1.90 4.70 9.73
C GLN A 71 1.69 6.20 9.86
N ASN A 72 1.96 6.96 8.78
CA ASN A 72 1.77 8.41 8.75
C ASN A 72 0.31 8.80 8.99
N VAL A 73 -0.66 8.02 8.50
CA VAL A 73 -2.09 8.23 8.79
C VAL A 73 -2.39 8.02 10.27
N LEU A 74 -1.86 6.97 10.89
CA LEU A 74 -2.07 6.69 12.32
C LEU A 74 -1.50 7.80 13.20
N ASP A 75 -0.32 8.31 12.86
CA ASP A 75 0.30 9.44 13.57
C ASP A 75 -0.53 10.72 13.38
N HIS A 76 -0.98 10.99 12.16
CA HIS A 76 -1.82 12.14 11.84
C HIS A 76 -3.14 12.18 12.62
N ILE A 77 -3.80 11.03 12.79
CA ILE A 77 -5.06 10.93 13.56
C ILE A 77 -4.84 10.86 15.07
N GLY A 78 -3.59 10.93 15.53
CA GLY A 78 -3.23 10.98 16.94
C GLY A 78 -3.32 9.63 17.65
N ALA A 79 -3.11 8.53 16.93
CA ALA A 79 -3.18 7.16 17.48
C ALA A 79 -2.29 6.93 18.71
N GLN A 80 -1.17 7.67 18.80
CA GLN A 80 -0.16 7.51 19.85
C GLN A 80 -0.28 8.54 20.99
N LEU A 81 -1.16 9.54 20.89
CA LEU A 81 -1.01 10.80 21.65
C LEU A 81 -1.53 10.83 23.10
N SER A 82 -1.95 9.73 23.72
CA SER A 82 -2.62 9.85 25.04
C SER A 82 -2.32 8.78 26.10
N GLY A 83 -1.39 7.85 25.85
CA GLY A 83 -1.14 6.73 26.79
C GLY A 83 -2.34 5.79 26.99
N LYS A 84 -3.47 6.06 26.31
CA LYS A 84 -4.64 5.18 26.23
C LYS A 84 -4.51 4.33 24.98
N LYS A 85 -4.76 3.02 25.12
CA LYS A 85 -4.88 2.12 23.97
C LYS A 85 -6.07 2.57 23.13
N THR A 86 -5.78 3.18 21.98
CA THR A 86 -6.80 3.52 20.99
C THR A 86 -6.95 2.32 20.05
N HIS A 87 -8.19 1.84 19.90
CA HIS A 87 -8.47 0.74 18.99
C HIS A 87 -8.69 1.27 17.58
N PHE A 88 -7.99 0.68 16.61
CA PHE A 88 -8.11 1.01 15.20
C PHE A 88 -8.59 -0.19 14.41
N LEU A 89 -9.52 0.08 13.49
CA LEU A 89 -9.98 -0.89 12.52
C LEU A 89 -9.63 -0.39 11.13
N TRP A 90 -8.72 -1.10 10.47
CA TRP A 90 -8.37 -0.85 9.08
C TRP A 90 -9.17 -1.78 8.18
N ILE A 91 -10.15 -1.25 7.45
CA ILE A 91 -10.99 -2.03 6.54
C ILE A 91 -10.51 -1.81 5.11
N ASN A 92 -10.07 -2.89 4.45
CA ASN A 92 -9.83 -2.87 3.01
C ASN A 92 -11.14 -3.21 2.29
N LEU A 93 -11.59 -2.31 1.41
CA LEU A 93 -12.84 -2.45 0.65
C LEU A 93 -12.64 -3.01 -0.77
N ARG A 94 -11.42 -3.44 -1.12
CA ARG A 94 -11.13 -4.01 -2.43
C ARG A 94 -11.65 -5.43 -2.54
N GLU A 95 -12.33 -5.70 -3.65
CA GLU A 95 -12.82 -7.03 -3.99
C GLU A 95 -11.69 -7.89 -4.55
N GLU A 96 -10.76 -7.28 -5.30
CA GLU A 96 -9.66 -8.00 -5.92
C GLU A 96 -8.62 -8.49 -4.89
N PRO A 97 -8.00 -9.67 -5.12
CA PRO A 97 -6.96 -10.17 -4.24
C PRO A 97 -5.74 -9.25 -4.29
N VAL A 98 -5.32 -8.77 -3.11
CA VAL A 98 -4.11 -7.96 -2.95
C VAL A 98 -2.96 -8.86 -2.50
N ILE A 99 -1.87 -8.87 -3.27
CA ILE A 99 -0.64 -9.59 -2.92
C ILE A 99 0.44 -8.54 -2.67
N VAL A 100 1.06 -8.59 -1.49
CA VAL A 100 2.24 -7.77 -1.16
C VAL A 100 3.48 -8.59 -1.53
N LEU A 101 4.30 -8.06 -2.43
CA LEU A 101 5.60 -8.61 -2.78
C LEU A 101 6.67 -7.78 -2.08
N HIS A 102 7.56 -8.44 -1.33
CA HIS A 102 8.69 -7.83 -0.62
C HIS A 102 10.00 -8.00 -1.40
#